data_AF-A0A957ZHY8-F1
#
_entry.id   AF-A0A957ZHY8-F1
#
_cell.length_a   1.000
_cell.length_b   1.000
_cell.length_c   1.000
_cell.angle_alpha   90.00
_cell.angle_beta   90.00
_cell.angle_gamma   90.00
#
_symmetry.space_group_name_H-M   'P 1'
#
loop_
_entity.id
_entity.type
_entity.pdbx_description
1 polymer ?
#
loop_
_entity_poly.entity_id
_entity_poly.type
_entity_poly.pdbx_seq_one_letter_code
_entity_poly.pdbx_strand_id
1 'polypeptide(L)'
;MAQKVPLVDLHAQYRAIQPAIDSAIQSVIERTAFIMGPDVRSFEDEFARFCTSTHAVGVASGTAALELTLRACGIGAGDEVVTSAHTFIATAEAISAVGARPVFADIDARTYNLDAHAVEAVLTPATRAILPVHIYGQPAD
;
A
#
# COMPACT_ATOMS: atom_id res chain seq x y z
N MET A 1 -31.63 16.22 -19.61
CA MET A 1 -30.29 16.54 -19.06
C MET A 1 -29.39 15.34 -19.31
N ALA A 2 -28.15 15.55 -19.76
CA ALA A 2 -27.23 14.44 -20.02
C ALA A 2 -26.88 13.71 -18.71
N GLN A 3 -26.97 12.39 -18.72
CA GLN A 3 -26.61 11.55 -17.57
C GLN A 3 -25.09 11.63 -17.37
N LYS A 4 -24.65 12.06 -16.18
CA LYS A 4 -23.22 12.08 -15.81
C LYS A 4 -22.74 10.64 -15.60
N VAL A 5 -21.67 10.25 -16.27
CA VAL A 5 -20.96 9.00 -16.01
C VAL A 5 -19.89 9.29 -14.94
N PRO A 6 -19.99 8.75 -13.72
CA PRO A 6 -18.99 8.95 -12.68
C PRO A 6 -17.70 8.17 -13.01
N LEU A 7 -16.54 8.71 -12.61
CA LEU A 7 -15.24 8.02 -12.78
C LEU A 7 -15.17 6.75 -11.91
N VAL A 8 -15.69 6.83 -10.68
CA VAL A 8 -15.83 5.70 -9.74
C VAL A 8 -17.17 5.87 -9.01
N ASP A 9 -18.02 4.84 -9.02
CA ASP A 9 -19.34 4.85 -8.36
C ASP A 9 -19.36 3.97 -7.11
N LEU A 10 -18.96 4.55 -5.98
CA LEU A 10 -18.98 3.85 -4.69
C LEU A 10 -20.41 3.65 -4.15
N HIS A 11 -21.38 4.43 -4.61
CA HIS A 11 -22.77 4.26 -4.19
C HIS A 11 -23.34 2.99 -4.80
N ALA A 12 -23.13 2.75 -6.10
CA ALA A 12 -23.52 1.49 -6.74
C ALA A 12 -22.86 0.28 -6.07
N GLN A 13 -21.57 0.38 -5.73
CA GLN A 13 -20.85 -0.68 -5.01
C GLN A 13 -21.49 -0.98 -3.66
N TYR A 14 -21.72 0.03 -2.80
CA TYR A 14 -22.35 -0.17 -1.50
C TYR A 14 -23.73 -0.82 -1.64
N ARG A 15 -24.57 -0.34 -2.57
CA ARG A 15 -25.92 -0.88 -2.79
C ARG A 15 -25.92 -2.36 -3.18
N ALA A 16 -24.90 -2.83 -3.89
CA ALA A 16 -24.78 -4.23 -4.28
C ALA A 16 -24.51 -5.18 -3.09
N ILE A 17 -23.89 -4.67 -2.00
CA ILE A 17 -23.52 -5.46 -0.82
C ILE A 17 -24.12 -4.92 0.49
N GLN A 18 -25.10 -4.02 0.40
CA GLN A 18 -25.62 -3.26 1.53
C GLN A 18 -26.06 -4.14 2.72
N PRO A 19 -26.85 -5.22 2.54
CA PRO A 19 -27.28 -6.03 3.68
C PRO A 19 -26.11 -6.62 4.49
N ALA A 20 -25.01 -7.00 3.81
CA ALA A 20 -23.83 -7.54 4.47
C ALA A 20 -23.06 -6.46 5.23
N ILE A 21 -22.86 -5.28 4.62
CA ILE A 21 -22.18 -4.16 5.26
C ILE A 21 -22.94 -3.67 6.50
N ASP A 22 -24.25 -3.45 6.37
CA ASP A 22 -25.09 -2.93 7.45
C ASP A 22 -25.11 -3.92 8.64
N SER A 23 -25.21 -5.23 8.35
CA SER A 23 -25.12 -6.28 9.38
C SER A 23 -23.76 -6.32 10.07
N ALA A 24 -22.66 -6.16 9.34
CA ALA A 24 -21.32 -6.17 9.92
C ALA A 24 -21.08 -4.95 10.83
N ILE A 25 -21.49 -3.76 10.39
CA ILE A 25 -21.40 -2.53 11.19
C ILE A 25 -22.21 -2.67 12.49
N GLN A 26 -23.46 -3.15 12.39
CA GLN A 26 -24.32 -3.35 13.55
C GLN A 26 -23.68 -4.33 14.55
N SER A 27 -23.09 -5.43 14.07
CA SER A 27 -22.42 -6.40 14.94
C SER A 27 -21.22 -5.81 15.69
N VAL A 28 -20.43 -4.94 15.06
CA VAL A 28 -19.33 -4.24 15.74
C VAL A 28 -19.85 -3.31 16.85
N ILE A 29 -20.94 -2.58 16.57
CA ILE A 29 -21.57 -1.66 17.55
C ILE A 29 -22.11 -2.45 18.76
N GLU A 30 -22.84 -3.53 18.53
CA GLU A 30 -23.42 -4.36 19.59
C GLU A 30 -22.35 -4.97 20.51
N ARG A 31 -21.19 -5.34 19.94
CA ARG A 31 -20.05 -5.88 20.68
C ARG A 31 -19.18 -4.81 21.32
N THR A 32 -19.36 -3.54 20.96
CA THR A 32 -18.50 -2.41 21.37
C THR A 32 -17.00 -2.64 21.10
N ALA A 33 -16.68 -3.45 20.08
CA ALA A 33 -15.32 -3.92 19.80
C ALA A 33 -14.62 -3.04 18.74
N PHE A 34 -14.46 -1.75 19.04
CA PHE A 34 -14.08 -0.75 18.04
C PHE A 34 -12.60 -0.73 17.65
N ILE A 35 -11.70 -1.23 18.51
CA ILE A 35 -10.24 -1.21 18.28
C ILE A 35 -9.69 -2.60 18.57
N MET A 36 -8.90 -3.16 17.64
CA MET A 36 -8.28 -4.49 17.76
C MET A 36 -9.28 -5.62 18.10
N GLY A 37 -10.51 -5.48 17.61
CA GLY A 37 -11.60 -6.44 17.77
C GLY A 37 -11.38 -7.75 17.00
N PRO A 38 -12.29 -8.73 17.16
CA PRO A 38 -12.19 -10.02 16.48
C PRO A 38 -12.26 -9.89 14.95
N ASP A 39 -13.00 -8.92 14.42
CA ASP A 39 -13.13 -8.71 12.97
C ASP A 39 -11.80 -8.30 12.32
N VAL A 40 -10.93 -7.57 13.06
CA VAL A 40 -9.57 -7.22 12.60
C VAL A 40 -8.73 -8.49 12.44
N ARG A 41 -8.73 -9.37 13.45
CA ARG A 41 -7.98 -10.64 13.39
C ARG A 41 -8.47 -11.56 12.27
N SER A 42 -9.79 -11.68 12.09
CA SER A 42 -10.36 -12.49 11.00
C SER A 42 -9.92 -11.95 9.64
N PHE A 43 -9.97 -10.63 9.47
CA PHE A 43 -9.53 -9.99 8.23
C PHE A 43 -8.03 -10.20 7.98
N GLU A 44 -7.17 -10.06 9.00
CA GLU A 44 -5.73 -10.34 8.88
C GLU A 44 -5.47 -11.78 8.41
N ASP A 45 -6.12 -12.76 9.03
CA ASP A 45 -6.00 -14.16 8.65
C ASP A 45 -6.48 -14.44 7.21
N GLU A 46 -7.62 -13.87 6.83
CA GLU A 46 -8.20 -14.02 5.49
C GLU A 46 -7.36 -13.32 4.42
N PHE A 47 -6.87 -12.12 4.71
CA PHE A 47 -6.07 -11.32 3.78
C PHE A 47 -4.67 -11.91 3.59
N ALA A 48 -4.06 -12.45 4.65
CA ALA A 48 -2.81 -13.21 4.54
C ALA A 48 -2.97 -14.39 3.57
N ARG A 49 -4.05 -15.17 3.72
CA ARG A 49 -4.36 -16.29 2.79
C ARG A 49 -4.60 -15.80 1.37
N PHE A 50 -5.37 -14.74 1.19
CA PHE A 50 -5.65 -14.15 -0.13
C PHE A 50 -4.37 -13.74 -0.85
N CYS A 51 -3.44 -13.10 -0.13
CA CYS A 51 -2.14 -12.67 -0.65
C CYS A 51 -1.10 -13.80 -0.71
N THR A 52 -1.45 -15.04 -0.36
CA THR A 52 -0.50 -16.16 -0.22
C THR A 52 0.67 -15.88 0.72
N SER A 53 0.45 -15.03 1.73
CA SER A 53 1.40 -14.67 2.79
C SER A 53 1.16 -15.50 4.05
N THR A 54 2.17 -15.61 4.90
CA THR A 54 2.04 -16.25 6.23
C THR A 54 1.41 -15.33 7.28
N HIS A 55 1.50 -14.01 7.10
CA HIS A 55 1.02 -13.02 8.06
C HIS A 55 0.43 -11.80 7.34
N ALA A 56 -0.50 -11.12 8.02
CA ALA A 56 -0.93 -9.77 7.70
C ALA A 56 -1.09 -8.97 9.00
N VAL A 57 -0.83 -7.66 8.94
CA VAL A 57 -1.00 -6.74 10.07
C VAL A 57 -1.79 -5.53 9.58
N GLY A 58 -2.97 -5.32 10.14
CA GLY A 58 -3.84 -4.20 9.85
C GLY A 58 -3.30 -2.91 10.45
N VAL A 59 -3.18 -1.87 9.61
CA VAL A 59 -2.69 -0.54 10.01
C VAL A 59 -3.59 0.56 9.44
N ALA A 60 -3.34 1.80 9.84
CA ALA A 60 -4.24 2.92 9.56
C ALA A 60 -4.30 3.34 8.08
N SER A 61 -3.24 3.12 7.28
CA SER A 61 -3.18 3.52 5.87
C SER A 61 -2.06 2.79 5.11
N GLY A 62 -2.06 2.90 3.77
CA GLY A 62 -0.95 2.42 2.94
C GLY A 62 0.38 3.13 3.22
N THR A 63 0.36 4.44 3.50
CA THR A 63 1.57 5.17 3.90
C THR A 63 2.13 4.64 5.23
N ALA A 64 1.26 4.39 6.22
CA ALA A 64 1.67 3.82 7.50
C ALA A 64 2.23 2.41 7.33
N ALA A 65 1.65 1.61 6.42
CA ALA A 65 2.18 0.28 6.10
C ALA A 65 3.62 0.37 5.58
N LEU A 66 3.88 1.22 4.59
CA LEU A 66 5.21 1.43 4.04
C LEU A 66 6.20 1.91 5.11
N GLU A 67 5.84 2.92 5.90
CA GLU A 67 6.70 3.44 6.96
C GLU A 67 7.04 2.36 8.01
N LEU A 68 6.02 1.64 8.50
CA LEU A 68 6.22 0.60 9.51
C LEU A 68 7.05 -0.57 8.97
N THR A 69 6.88 -0.95 7.70
CA THR A 69 7.71 -1.97 7.05
C THR A 69 9.16 -1.51 6.97
N LEU A 70 9.43 -0.27 6.54
CA LEU A 70 10.79 0.26 6.48
C LEU A 70 11.44 0.29 7.88
N ARG A 71 10.71 0.75 8.91
CA ARG A 71 11.19 0.70 10.30
C ARG A 71 11.47 -0.72 10.77
N ALA A 72 10.61 -1.67 10.46
CA ALA A 72 10.78 -3.08 10.84
C ALA A 72 12.00 -3.72 10.16
N CYS A 73 12.34 -3.27 8.94
CA CYS A 73 13.57 -3.64 8.24
C CYS A 73 14.82 -2.91 8.77
N GLY A 74 14.69 -2.03 9.77
CA GLY A 74 15.80 -1.27 10.34
C GLY A 74 16.31 -0.14 9.45
N ILE A 75 15.54 0.27 8.45
CA ILE A 75 15.90 1.35 7.52
C ILE A 75 15.69 2.71 8.19
N GLY A 76 16.67 3.60 8.06
CA GLY A 76 16.56 4.95 8.59
C GLY A 76 17.64 5.92 8.12
N ALA A 77 18.07 6.82 9.00
CA ALA A 77 19.03 7.87 8.66
C ALA A 77 20.36 7.32 8.13
N GLY A 78 20.79 7.83 6.97
CA GLY A 78 22.00 7.39 6.28
C GLY A 78 21.78 6.28 5.26
N ASP A 79 20.59 5.67 5.25
CA ASP A 79 20.21 4.68 4.24
C ASP A 79 19.55 5.32 3.01
N GLU A 80 19.63 4.60 1.90
CA GLU A 80 18.98 4.94 0.64
C GLU A 80 17.94 3.88 0.27
N VAL A 81 16.78 4.32 -0.20
CA VAL A 81 15.72 3.44 -0.73
C VAL A 81 15.43 3.86 -2.17
N VAL A 82 15.60 2.93 -3.11
CA VAL A 82 15.35 3.18 -4.53
C VAL A 82 13.87 3.01 -4.82
N THR A 83 13.27 3.96 -5.53
CA THR A 83 11.89 3.90 -6.05
C THR A 83 11.78 4.71 -7.33
N SER A 84 10.57 4.96 -7.84
CA SER A 84 10.33 5.80 -9.01
C SER A 84 9.79 7.19 -8.61
N ALA A 85 10.10 8.21 -9.41
CA ALA A 85 9.41 9.51 -9.32
C ALA A 85 7.99 9.45 -9.90
N HIS A 86 7.69 8.46 -10.74
CA HIS A 86 6.36 8.19 -11.28
C HIS A 86 5.58 7.25 -10.36
N THR A 87 5.21 7.77 -9.19
CA THR A 87 4.39 7.07 -8.19
C THR A 87 3.53 8.08 -7.43
N PHE A 88 2.64 7.61 -6.55
CA PHE A 88 2.00 8.47 -5.58
C PHE A 88 2.99 8.90 -4.49
N ILE A 89 2.90 10.16 -4.04
CA ILE A 89 3.88 10.78 -3.12
C ILE A 89 4.11 9.99 -1.82
N ALA A 90 3.10 9.24 -1.35
CA ALA A 90 3.20 8.40 -0.16
C ALA A 90 4.41 7.45 -0.16
N THR A 91 4.84 6.99 -1.35
CA THR A 91 6.01 6.11 -1.47
C THR A 91 7.29 6.82 -1.01
N ALA A 92 7.55 8.03 -1.51
CA ALA A 92 8.72 8.81 -1.11
C ALA A 92 8.56 9.41 0.30
N GLU A 93 7.35 9.81 0.67
CA GLU A 93 7.03 10.30 2.02
C GLU A 93 7.37 9.26 3.09
N ALA A 94 6.97 8.00 2.91
CA ALA A 94 7.27 6.93 3.86
C ALA A 94 8.79 6.69 4.02
N ILE A 95 9.56 6.78 2.92
CA ILE A 95 11.03 6.70 2.95
C ILE A 95 11.62 7.85 3.78
N SER A 96 11.17 9.08 3.51
CA SER A 96 11.63 10.25 4.27
C SER A 96 11.18 10.23 5.74
N ALA A 97 10.01 9.68 6.04
CA ALA A 97 9.46 9.61 7.40
C ALA A 97 10.32 8.73 8.35
N VAL A 98 11.01 7.72 7.80
CA VAL A 98 11.97 6.91 8.57
C VAL A 98 13.38 7.54 8.63
N GLY A 99 13.59 8.67 7.94
CA GLY A 99 14.87 9.39 7.88
C GLY A 99 15.79 8.92 6.74
N ALA A 100 15.36 7.95 5.94
CA ALA A 100 16.11 7.49 4.78
C ALA A 100 15.96 8.45 3.59
N ARG A 101 16.87 8.35 2.62
CA ARG A 101 16.86 9.16 1.41
C ARG A 101 16.18 8.40 0.26
N PRO A 102 15.11 8.94 -0.35
CA PRO A 102 14.58 8.37 -1.58
C PRO A 102 15.59 8.61 -2.73
N VAL A 103 15.85 7.55 -3.48
CA VAL A 103 16.66 7.56 -4.71
C VAL A 103 15.73 7.19 -5.86
N PHE A 104 15.67 8.02 -6.91
CA PHE A 104 14.75 7.79 -8.01
C PHE A 104 15.47 7.13 -9.19
N ALA A 105 14.98 5.96 -9.60
CA ALA A 105 15.25 5.36 -10.90
C ALA A 105 14.04 5.57 -11.83
N ASP A 106 14.29 5.55 -13.13
CA ASP A 106 13.26 5.79 -14.13
C ASP A 106 12.34 4.56 -14.33
N ILE A 107 11.29 4.73 -15.11
CA ILE A 107 10.29 3.70 -15.40
C ILE A 107 10.45 3.10 -16.80
N ASP A 108 9.91 1.90 -17.00
CA ASP A 108 9.62 1.42 -18.35
C ASP A 108 8.38 2.18 -18.87
N ALA A 109 8.56 2.94 -19.95
CA ALA A 109 7.50 3.73 -20.57
C ALA A 109 6.29 2.91 -21.07
N ARG A 110 6.42 1.58 -21.18
CA ARG A 110 5.33 0.68 -21.58
C ARG A 110 4.46 0.23 -20.42
N THR A 111 5.04 0.07 -19.24
CA THR A 111 4.35 -0.45 -18.04
C THR A 111 4.09 0.62 -17.01
N TYR A 112 4.82 1.75 -17.10
CA TYR A 112 4.91 2.81 -16.10
C TYR A 112 5.46 2.37 -14.74
N ASN A 113 5.92 1.11 -14.63
CA ASN A 113 6.56 0.58 -13.43
C ASN A 113 8.06 0.85 -13.47
N LEU A 114 8.69 0.75 -12.29
CA LEU A 114 10.13 0.93 -12.10
C LEU A 114 10.93 0.02 -13.06
N ASP A 115 11.86 0.60 -13.83
CA ASP A 115 12.73 -0.17 -14.74
C ASP A 115 13.89 -0.78 -13.96
N ALA A 116 13.97 -2.12 -13.96
CA ALA A 116 15.03 -2.88 -13.31
C ALA A 116 16.44 -2.47 -13.78
N HIS A 117 16.61 -2.11 -15.06
CA HIS A 117 17.90 -1.64 -15.58
C HIS A 117 18.25 -0.25 -15.07
N ALA A 118 17.26 0.64 -14.93
CA ALA A 118 17.47 1.95 -14.35
C ALA A 118 17.82 1.89 -12.85
N VAL A 119 17.29 0.89 -12.14
CA VAL A 119 17.63 0.64 -10.72
C VAL A 119 19.12 0.33 -10.56
N GLU A 120 19.68 -0.56 -11.38
CA GLU A 120 21.11 -0.93 -11.29
C GLU A 120 22.04 0.29 -11.36
N ALA A 121 21.70 1.28 -12.19
CA ALA A 121 22.51 2.48 -12.41
C ALA A 121 22.56 3.44 -11.20
N VAL A 122 21.63 3.31 -10.26
CA VAL A 122 21.51 4.24 -9.10
C VAL A 122 21.88 3.59 -7.77
N LEU A 123 22.22 2.30 -7.76
CA LEU A 123 22.63 1.60 -6.53
C LEU A 123 23.93 2.18 -5.97
N THR A 124 23.98 2.29 -4.64
CA THR A 124 25.17 2.72 -3.90
C THR A 124 25.40 1.79 -2.69
N PRO A 125 26.56 1.87 -2.02
CA PRO A 125 26.77 1.16 -0.75
C PRO A 125 25.78 1.53 0.36
N ALA A 126 25.08 2.67 0.25
CA ALA A 126 24.06 3.10 1.19
C ALA A 126 22.66 2.55 0.85
N THR A 127 22.47 1.93 -0.32
CA THR A 127 21.17 1.36 -0.70
C THR A 127 20.81 0.16 0.18
N ARG A 128 19.64 0.24 0.83
CA ARG A 128 19.11 -0.80 1.72
C ARG A 128 17.88 -1.51 1.19
N ALA A 129 17.10 -0.85 0.35
CA ALA A 129 15.90 -1.42 -0.23
C ALA A 129 15.61 -0.85 -1.62
N ILE A 130 14.88 -1.65 -2.39
CA ILE A 130 14.20 -1.23 -3.61
C ILE A 130 12.70 -1.34 -3.31
N LEU A 131 11.97 -0.25 -3.52
CA LEU A 131 10.55 -0.12 -3.21
C LEU A 131 9.78 0.14 -4.52
N PRO A 132 9.54 -0.90 -5.34
CA PRO A 132 8.74 -0.78 -6.54
C PRO A 132 7.27 -0.55 -6.19
N VAL A 133 6.54 0.06 -7.12
CA VAL A 133 5.08 0.24 -7.02
C VAL A 133 4.44 -0.51 -8.17
N HIS A 134 3.37 -1.24 -7.88
CA HIS A 134 2.53 -1.90 -8.89
C HIS A 134 1.50 -0.88 -9.41
N ILE A 135 1.96 0.04 -10.26
CA ILE A 135 1.19 1.21 -10.65
C ILE A 135 -0.07 0.80 -11.42
N TYR A 136 -1.17 1.50 -11.18
CA TYR A 136 -2.46 1.29 -11.86
C TYR A 136 -3.02 -0.14 -11.79
N GLY A 137 -2.54 -0.96 -10.85
CA GLY A 137 -2.98 -2.36 -10.68
C GLY A 137 -2.18 -3.37 -11.50
N GLN A 138 -1.09 -2.95 -12.16
CA GLN A 138 -0.18 -3.83 -12.88
C GLN A 138 1.07 -4.12 -12.04
N PRO A 139 1.44 -5.40 -11.81
CA PRO A 139 2.68 -5.76 -11.13
C PRO A 139 3.93 -5.20 -11.84
N ALA A 140 4.91 -4.79 -11.04
CA ALA A 140 6.25 -4.46 -11.50
C ALA A 140 7.02 -5.77 -11.70
N ASP A 141 7.98 -5.74 -12.63
CA ASP A 141 8.87 -6.87 -12.95
C ASP A 141 10.09 -6.88 -12.01
#